data_AF-A0A1M7JFH6-F1
#
_entry.id   AF-A0A1M7JFH6-F1
#
_cell.length_a   1.000
_cell.length_b   1.000
_cell.length_c   1.000
_cell.angle_alpha   90.00
_cell.angle_beta   90.00
_cell.angle_gamma   90.00
#
_symmetry.space_group_name_H-M   'P 1'
#
loop_
_entity.id
_entity.type
_entity.pdbx_description
1 polymer ?
#
loop_
_entity_poly.entity_id
_entity_poly.type
_entity_poly.pdbx_seq_one_letter_code
_entity_poly.pdbx_strand_id
1 'polypeptide(L)'
;MLFLAPPSAPSVDGDDSAGYTDTPPTQRRRDAAPGRAVGGRDTARDGGQRRRNSGRAAGGTRNPRSAGSHAPTASADGAGGVKMTRGARRSATDFGITDAEVANVLAAPSRVAPEQDNPDRTRFSGAGLTVVTGADGTVLHVSRRR
;
A
#
# COMPACT_ATOMS: atom_id res chain seq x y z
N MET A 1 18.40 -27.17 -51.01
CA MET A 1 18.43 -26.23 -49.87
C MET A 1 17.62 -25.01 -50.28
N LEU A 2 16.43 -24.84 -49.70
CA LEU A 2 15.50 -23.76 -50.05
C LEU A 2 15.82 -22.55 -49.15
N PHE A 3 16.35 -21.47 -49.70
CA PHE A 3 16.62 -20.24 -48.96
C PHE A 3 15.34 -19.39 -48.92
N LEU A 4 14.73 -19.29 -47.74
CA LEU A 4 13.60 -18.40 -47.45
C LEU A 4 14.14 -16.97 -47.33
N ALA A 5 13.75 -16.07 -48.22
CA ALA A 5 14.07 -14.65 -48.11
C ALA A 5 13.27 -14.00 -46.95
N PRO A 6 13.85 -13.07 -46.19
CA PRO A 6 13.14 -12.36 -45.14
C PRO A 6 12.15 -11.32 -45.71
N PRO A 7 11.02 -11.05 -45.03
CA PRO A 7 10.10 -9.98 -45.44
C PRO A 7 10.76 -8.61 -45.22
N SER A 8 10.64 -7.73 -46.22
CA SER A 8 11.09 -6.34 -46.13
C SER A 8 10.26 -5.59 -45.08
N ALA A 9 10.93 -4.94 -44.13
CA ALA A 9 10.28 -4.02 -43.20
C ALA A 9 9.99 -2.68 -43.89
N PRO A 10 8.86 -2.01 -43.59
CA PRO A 10 8.60 -0.67 -44.12
C PRO A 10 9.54 0.36 -43.48
N SER A 11 10.16 1.19 -44.33
CA SER A 11 10.91 2.38 -43.93
C SER A 11 9.97 3.37 -43.25
N VAL A 12 10.28 3.76 -42.02
CA VAL A 12 9.59 4.82 -41.29
C VAL A 12 10.39 6.11 -41.49
N ASP A 13 10.11 6.80 -42.58
CA ASP A 13 10.46 8.21 -42.76
C ASP A 13 9.33 9.05 -42.15
N GLY A 14 9.65 9.99 -41.26
CA GLY A 14 8.63 10.90 -40.72
C GLY A 14 8.99 11.54 -39.40
N ASP A 15 10.04 12.37 -39.43
CA ASP A 15 10.29 13.45 -38.50
C ASP A 15 9.06 14.37 -38.46
N ASP A 16 8.33 14.44 -37.33
CA ASP A 16 7.39 15.54 -37.10
C ASP A 16 7.13 15.79 -35.60
N SER A 17 7.86 16.80 -35.09
CA SER A 17 7.31 17.96 -34.38
C SER A 17 6.24 17.75 -33.31
N ALA A 18 6.66 17.73 -32.04
CA ALA A 18 5.99 18.49 -30.98
C ALA A 18 6.90 18.63 -29.76
N GLY A 19 7.88 19.53 -29.85
CA GLY A 19 8.53 20.08 -28.68
C GLY A 19 7.56 20.94 -27.88
N TYR A 20 6.82 20.32 -26.95
CA TYR A 20 6.33 21.04 -25.78
C TYR A 20 7.44 21.04 -24.74
N THR A 21 8.19 22.12 -24.70
CA THR A 21 9.05 22.46 -23.57
C THR A 21 8.16 22.61 -22.33
N ASP A 22 8.11 21.55 -21.52
CA ASP A 22 7.56 21.58 -20.18
C ASP A 22 8.34 22.62 -19.38
N THR A 23 7.66 23.72 -19.07
CA THR A 23 8.21 24.81 -18.26
C THR A 23 8.19 24.31 -16.81
N PRO A 24 9.33 24.14 -16.12
CA PRO A 24 9.30 23.70 -14.73
C PRO A 24 8.56 24.75 -13.89
N PRO A 25 7.62 24.36 -13.00
CA PRO A 25 7.05 25.30 -12.07
C PRO A 25 8.16 25.81 -11.16
N THR A 26 8.42 27.11 -11.26
CA THR A 26 9.27 27.88 -10.35
C THR A 26 9.00 27.45 -8.90
N GLN A 27 10.04 26.98 -8.23
CA GLN A 27 10.05 26.79 -6.79
C GLN A 27 9.66 28.12 -6.14
N ARG A 28 8.40 28.24 -5.69
CA ARG A 28 8.02 29.28 -4.74
C ARG A 28 8.78 29.00 -3.45
N ARG A 29 9.94 29.68 -3.34
CA ARG A 29 10.46 30.21 -2.08
C ARG A 29 9.27 30.64 -1.23
N ARG A 30 8.99 29.91 -0.16
CA ARG A 30 8.34 30.51 0.99
C ARG A 30 9.45 31.05 1.85
N ASP A 31 9.69 32.32 1.63
CA ASP A 31 10.42 33.17 2.52
C ASP A 31 9.83 33.09 3.94
N ALA A 32 10.73 33.34 4.86
CA ALA A 32 10.57 33.32 6.29
C ALA A 32 9.45 34.23 6.81
N ALA A 33 8.85 33.82 7.93
CA ALA A 33 8.46 34.76 8.98
C ALA A 33 8.77 34.15 10.37
N PRO A 34 9.36 34.93 11.30
CA PRO A 34 9.75 34.50 12.65
C PRO A 34 8.66 34.78 13.69
N GLY A 35 8.66 34.01 14.79
CA GLY A 35 7.85 34.27 16.01
C GLY A 35 7.58 32.97 16.75
N ARG A 36 8.38 32.55 17.73
CA ARG A 36 8.51 33.02 19.14
C ARG A 36 7.34 32.63 20.05
N ALA A 37 7.51 31.52 20.75
CA ALA A 37 7.11 31.25 22.15
C ALA A 37 7.86 29.95 22.53
N VAL A 38 8.91 29.89 23.37
CA VAL A 38 9.13 30.34 24.76
C VAL A 38 8.08 29.81 25.73
N GLY A 39 8.50 28.81 26.52
CA GLY A 39 7.80 28.28 27.69
C GLY A 39 7.52 26.77 27.52
N GLY A 40 7.96 25.87 28.38
CA GLY A 40 8.68 25.98 29.62
C GLY A 40 9.06 24.56 30.07
N ARG A 41 10.19 24.46 30.77
CA ARG A 41 10.63 23.27 31.50
C ARG A 41 9.59 22.98 32.57
N ASP A 42 9.25 21.70 32.76
CA ASP A 42 8.94 21.15 34.08
C ASP A 42 9.37 19.70 34.14
N THR A 43 10.59 19.52 34.64
CA THR A 43 11.11 18.25 35.15
C THR A 43 10.70 18.11 36.61
N ALA A 44 9.73 17.25 36.89
CA ALA A 44 9.48 16.65 38.21
C ALA A 44 9.14 15.17 37.92
N ARG A 45 9.95 14.16 38.22
CA ARG A 45 10.58 13.77 39.49
C ARG A 45 9.59 13.63 40.63
N ASP A 46 8.81 12.55 40.57
CA ASP A 46 8.25 11.83 41.71
C ASP A 46 7.78 10.46 41.15
N GLY A 47 7.98 9.27 41.70
CA GLY A 47 8.39 8.85 43.02
C GLY A 47 7.86 7.43 43.21
N GLY A 48 8.73 6.41 43.26
CA GLY A 48 8.41 5.07 43.76
C GLY A 48 7.35 4.27 42.96
N GLN A 49 7.12 2.97 43.14
CA GLN A 49 7.76 1.95 43.96
C GLN A 49 7.54 0.59 43.28
N ARG A 50 8.62 -0.17 43.16
CA ARG A 50 8.76 -1.57 43.60
C ARG A 50 7.46 -2.35 43.85
N ARG A 51 7.05 -3.18 42.88
CA ARG A 51 6.50 -4.53 43.14
C ARG A 51 7.02 -5.48 42.05
N ARG A 52 8.17 -6.13 42.28
CA ARG A 52 8.24 -7.53 42.72
C ARG A 52 7.27 -8.43 41.95
N ASN A 53 7.63 -8.82 40.73
CA ASN A 53 7.11 -10.03 40.12
C ASN A 53 8.21 -11.12 40.14
N SER A 54 8.55 -11.54 41.37
CA SER A 54 9.39 -12.69 41.64
C SER A 54 8.49 -13.90 41.88
N GLY A 55 8.14 -14.57 40.79
CA GLY A 55 7.47 -15.88 40.77
C GLY A 55 7.78 -16.54 39.44
N ARG A 56 8.90 -17.26 39.35
CA ARG A 56 8.93 -18.72 39.50
C ARG A 56 8.21 -19.43 38.33
N ALA A 57 8.97 -19.76 37.29
CA ALA A 57 8.84 -21.03 36.58
C ALA A 57 10.20 -21.37 35.97
N ALA A 58 10.83 -22.40 36.54
CA ALA A 58 12.05 -23.00 36.06
C ALA A 58 11.74 -23.90 34.86
N GLY A 59 12.71 -23.98 33.94
CA GLY A 59 12.99 -25.18 33.15
C GLY A 59 12.07 -25.47 31.97
N GLY A 60 12.63 -25.46 30.76
CA GLY A 60 11.91 -25.95 29.59
C GLY A 60 12.54 -25.61 28.26
N THR A 61 13.75 -26.15 28.03
CA THR A 61 14.29 -26.58 26.74
C THR A 61 13.72 -26.06 25.41
N ARG A 62 14.65 -25.59 24.56
CA ARG A 62 14.77 -25.85 23.10
C ARG A 62 13.88 -25.05 22.13
N ASN A 63 14.54 -24.07 21.49
CA ASN A 63 14.54 -23.76 20.05
C ASN A 63 13.19 -23.50 19.32
N PRO A 64 12.95 -22.27 18.80
CA PRO A 64 12.10 -22.07 17.64
C PRO A 64 12.94 -21.60 16.45
N ARG A 65 13.32 -22.55 15.58
CA ARG A 65 13.35 -22.26 14.14
C ARG A 65 11.91 -22.42 13.64
N SER A 66 11.49 -21.48 12.80
CA SER A 66 10.29 -21.53 11.97
C SER A 66 8.95 -21.27 12.66
N ALA A 67 8.47 -20.03 12.54
CA ALA A 67 7.30 -19.69 11.71
C ALA A 67 6.73 -18.36 12.22
N GLY A 68 6.64 -17.38 11.33
CA GLY A 68 6.03 -16.10 11.62
C GLY A 68 4.60 -16.24 12.10
N SER A 69 4.27 -15.51 13.16
CA SER A 69 2.92 -15.09 13.48
C SER A 69 3.05 -13.80 14.28
N HIS A 70 3.41 -12.71 13.60
CA HIS A 70 3.06 -11.38 14.12
C HIS A 70 1.53 -11.33 14.11
N ALA A 71 0.90 -11.70 15.23
CA ALA A 71 -0.51 -11.48 15.43
C ALA A 71 -0.73 -9.96 15.44
N PRO A 72 -1.45 -9.36 14.48
CA PRO A 72 -1.80 -7.96 14.59
C PRO A 72 -2.85 -7.84 15.69
N THR A 73 -2.46 -7.23 16.81
CA THR A 73 -3.38 -6.67 17.79
C THR A 73 -4.08 -5.47 17.13
N ALA A 74 -5.01 -5.74 16.22
CA ALA A 74 -5.96 -4.76 15.73
C ALA A 74 -7.07 -4.66 16.77
N SER A 75 -6.92 -3.67 17.64
CA SER A 75 -7.98 -3.19 18.53
C SER A 75 -9.29 -3.00 17.77
N ALA A 76 -10.36 -3.42 18.42
CA ALA A 76 -11.73 -3.34 17.95
C ALA A 76 -12.15 -1.91 17.57
N ASP A 77 -12.58 -1.71 16.32
CA ASP A 77 -13.67 -0.79 15.99
C ASP A 77 -14.18 -1.05 14.56
N GLY A 78 -15.42 -1.54 14.45
CA GLY A 78 -16.18 -1.65 13.20
C GLY A 78 -16.30 -3.07 12.63
N ALA A 79 -17.51 -3.62 12.69
CA ALA A 79 -17.91 -4.90 12.11
C ALA A 79 -17.43 -5.11 10.66
N GLY A 80 -16.67 -6.18 10.42
CA GLY A 80 -16.57 -6.92 9.14
C GLY A 80 -16.13 -6.18 7.87
N GLY A 81 -15.73 -4.92 7.95
CA GLY A 81 -15.40 -4.09 6.77
C GLY A 81 -14.03 -4.42 6.18
N VAL A 82 -13.92 -4.36 4.85
CA VAL A 82 -12.65 -4.53 4.13
C VAL A 82 -11.65 -3.47 4.61
N LYS A 83 -10.44 -3.90 4.97
CA LYS A 83 -9.35 -3.00 5.37
C LYS A 83 -8.84 -2.27 4.14
N MET A 84 -8.98 -0.95 4.10
CA MET A 84 -8.54 -0.12 2.98
C MET A 84 -7.64 1.03 3.42
N THR A 85 -6.65 1.35 2.60
CA THR A 85 -5.90 2.59 2.74
C THR A 85 -6.76 3.81 2.38
N ARG A 86 -6.33 5.00 2.80
CA ARG A 86 -7.00 6.26 2.42
C ARG A 86 -7.06 6.45 0.91
N GLY A 87 -6.01 6.08 0.19
CA GLY A 87 -5.95 6.16 -1.28
C GLY A 87 -6.97 5.23 -1.94
N ALA A 88 -7.01 3.96 -1.52
CA ALA A 88 -8.00 2.99 -2.00
C ALA A 88 -9.43 3.46 -1.76
N ARG A 89 -9.75 3.96 -0.56
CA ARG A 89 -11.10 4.44 -0.23
C ARG A 89 -11.51 5.64 -1.11
N ARG A 90 -10.57 6.53 -1.41
CA ARG A 90 -10.81 7.65 -2.32
C ARG A 90 -11.11 7.14 -3.73
N SER A 91 -10.29 6.25 -4.28
CA SER A 91 -10.56 5.67 -5.61
C SER A 91 -11.89 4.93 -5.66
N ALA A 92 -12.23 4.16 -4.61
CA ALA A 92 -13.52 3.50 -4.51
C ALA A 92 -14.68 4.51 -4.60
N THR A 93 -14.56 5.63 -3.89
CA THR A 93 -15.55 6.74 -3.96
C THR A 93 -15.63 7.34 -5.36
N ASP A 94 -14.47 7.62 -5.99
CA ASP A 94 -14.38 8.23 -7.32
C ASP A 94 -15.03 7.35 -8.42
N PHE A 95 -15.00 6.03 -8.24
CA PHE A 95 -15.60 5.05 -9.14
C PHE A 95 -16.99 4.54 -8.71
N GLY A 96 -17.53 5.02 -7.59
CA GLY A 96 -18.81 4.56 -7.04
C GLY A 96 -18.81 3.09 -6.61
N ILE A 97 -17.68 2.59 -6.14
CA ILE A 97 -17.48 1.21 -5.70
C ILE A 97 -17.73 1.11 -4.20
N THR A 98 -18.56 0.17 -3.79
CA THR A 98 -18.91 -0.09 -2.40
C THR A 98 -17.96 -1.08 -1.73
N ASP A 99 -17.83 -1.03 -0.40
CA ASP A 99 -17.04 -2.00 0.36
C ASP A 99 -17.53 -3.44 0.14
N ALA A 100 -18.83 -3.63 -0.10
CA ALA A 100 -19.43 -4.94 -0.40
C ALA A 100 -18.96 -5.49 -1.76
N GLU A 101 -18.83 -4.66 -2.79
CA GLU A 101 -18.30 -5.07 -4.08
C GLU A 101 -16.82 -5.46 -3.97
N VAL A 102 -16.03 -4.71 -3.20
CA VAL A 102 -14.63 -5.07 -2.93
C VAL A 102 -14.56 -6.39 -2.17
N ALA A 103 -15.37 -6.57 -1.13
CA ALA A 103 -15.44 -7.82 -0.37
C ALA A 103 -15.81 -9.01 -1.27
N ASN A 104 -16.77 -8.83 -2.17
CA ASN A 104 -17.21 -9.87 -3.10
C ASN A 104 -16.07 -10.29 -4.05
N VAL A 105 -15.30 -9.33 -4.57
CA VAL A 105 -14.14 -9.63 -5.44
C VAL A 105 -13.02 -10.32 -4.68
N LEU A 106 -12.81 -9.98 -3.40
CA LEU A 106 -11.83 -10.68 -2.56
C LEU A 106 -12.29 -12.10 -2.19
N ALA A 107 -13.59 -12.31 -2.01
CA ALA A 107 -14.17 -13.62 -1.68
C ALA A 107 -14.21 -14.58 -2.88
N ALA A 108 -14.49 -14.06 -4.08
CA ALA A 108 -14.63 -14.85 -5.30
C ALA A 108 -13.93 -14.17 -6.51
N PRO A 109 -12.60 -14.08 -6.51
CA PRO A 109 -11.87 -13.44 -7.60
C PRO A 109 -11.94 -14.30 -8.88
N SER A 110 -12.17 -13.65 -10.02
CA SER A 110 -12.06 -14.31 -11.33
C SER A 110 -10.59 -14.50 -11.74
N ARG A 111 -9.70 -13.61 -11.29
CA ARG A 111 -8.25 -13.68 -11.53
C ARG A 111 -7.49 -13.19 -10.32
N VAL A 112 -6.40 -13.88 -10.00
CA VAL A 112 -5.42 -13.48 -8.99
C VAL A 112 -4.04 -13.50 -9.64
N ALA A 113 -3.29 -12.41 -9.52
CA ALA A 113 -1.94 -12.30 -10.02
C ALA A 113 -1.08 -11.45 -9.07
N PRO A 114 0.21 -11.77 -8.88
CA PRO A 114 1.12 -10.83 -8.25
C PRO A 114 1.24 -9.56 -9.11
N GLU A 115 1.39 -8.41 -8.47
CA GLU A 115 1.63 -7.15 -9.17
C GLU A 115 3.04 -7.16 -9.77
N GLN A 116 3.16 -6.88 -11.06
CA GLN A 116 4.40 -7.08 -11.82
C GLN A 116 5.56 -6.22 -11.28
N ASP A 117 5.25 -5.01 -10.81
CA ASP A 117 6.22 -4.05 -10.27
C ASP A 117 6.48 -4.23 -8.77
N ASN A 118 5.67 -5.06 -8.08
CA ASN A 118 5.77 -5.26 -6.64
C ASN A 118 5.18 -6.63 -6.24
N PRO A 119 6.01 -7.69 -6.11
CA PRO A 119 5.51 -9.04 -5.84
C PRO A 119 4.87 -9.19 -4.46
N ASP A 120 5.14 -8.26 -3.52
CA ASP A 120 4.47 -8.19 -2.22
C ASP A 120 3.01 -7.71 -2.29
N ARG A 121 2.55 -7.36 -3.50
CA ARG A 121 1.18 -6.95 -3.77
C ARG A 121 0.49 -7.97 -4.66
N THR A 122 -0.78 -8.19 -4.37
CA THR A 122 -1.63 -9.12 -5.11
C THR A 122 -2.77 -8.36 -5.74
N ARG A 123 -2.95 -8.56 -7.04
CA ARG A 123 -4.04 -8.02 -7.83
C ARG A 123 -5.13 -9.08 -7.96
N PHE A 124 -6.31 -8.74 -7.46
CA PHE A 124 -7.55 -9.49 -7.63
C PHE A 124 -8.39 -8.80 -8.69
N SER A 125 -8.99 -9.56 -9.60
CA SER A 125 -9.91 -9.00 -10.59
C SER A 125 -11.17 -9.86 -10.69
N GLY A 126 -12.31 -9.19 -10.80
CA GLY A 126 -13.62 -9.84 -10.90
C GLY A 126 -14.72 -8.82 -11.15
N ALA A 127 -15.77 -9.19 -11.88
CA ALA A 127 -16.92 -8.32 -12.18
C ALA A 127 -16.54 -6.92 -12.75
N GLY A 128 -15.47 -6.83 -13.55
CA GLY A 128 -14.97 -5.56 -14.10
C GLY A 128 -14.23 -4.67 -13.10
N LEU A 129 -14.02 -5.15 -11.88
CA LEU A 129 -13.25 -4.48 -10.82
C LEU A 129 -11.85 -5.09 -10.72
N THR A 130 -10.89 -4.24 -10.37
CA THR A 130 -9.54 -4.64 -9.97
C THR A 130 -9.25 -4.09 -8.57
N VAL A 131 -8.81 -4.97 -7.68
CA VAL A 131 -8.46 -4.67 -6.28
C VAL A 131 -7.01 -5.09 -6.08
N VAL A 132 -6.16 -4.16 -5.62
CA VAL A 132 -4.76 -4.45 -5.26
C VAL A 132 -4.65 -4.46 -3.74
N THR A 133 -4.15 -5.56 -3.18
CA THR A 133 -3.88 -5.68 -1.74
C THR A 133 -2.38 -5.78 -1.48
N GLY A 134 -1.96 -5.38 -0.29
CA GLY A 134 -0.65 -5.74 0.25
C GLY A 134 -0.62 -7.17 0.78
N ALA A 135 0.57 -7.62 1.19
CA ALA A 135 0.78 -8.92 1.84
C ALA A 135 0.03 -9.07 3.17
N ASP A 136 -0.34 -7.95 3.81
CA ASP A 136 -1.13 -7.88 5.03
C ASP A 136 -2.66 -7.99 4.78
N GLY A 137 -3.07 -8.06 3.52
CA GLY A 137 -4.47 -8.08 3.10
C GLY A 137 -5.14 -6.72 3.10
N THR A 138 -4.40 -5.62 3.31
CA THR A 138 -4.95 -4.26 3.21
C THR A 138 -5.09 -3.86 1.76
N VAL A 139 -6.24 -3.31 1.38
CA VAL A 139 -6.49 -2.79 0.03
C VAL A 139 -5.74 -1.48 -0.18
N LEU A 140 -4.85 -1.48 -1.16
CA LEU A 140 -3.98 -0.37 -1.53
C LEU A 140 -4.57 0.47 -2.67
N HIS A 141 -5.26 -0.17 -3.61
CA HIS A 141 -5.87 0.49 -4.74
C HIS A 141 -7.10 -0.27 -5.25
N VAL A 142 -8.07 0.46 -5.78
CA VAL A 142 -9.27 -0.10 -6.40
C VAL A 142 -9.58 0.68 -7.67
N SER A 143 -9.87 -0.02 -8.76
CA SER A 143 -10.24 0.58 -10.04
C SER A 143 -11.31 -0.26 -10.73
N ARG A 144 -12.21 0.40 -11.49
CA ARG A 144 -13.18 -0.27 -12.35
C ARG A 144 -12.81 -0.08 -13.82
N ARG A 145 -12.90 -1.14 -14.61
CA ARG A 145 -12.76 -1.08 -16.07
C ARG A 145 -14.00 -0.39 -16.64
N ARG A 146 -13.79 0.72 -17.35
CA ARG A 146 -14.83 1.44 -18.09
C ARG A 146 -15.17 0.73 -19.41
#